data_AF-A0AAW2GWB5-F1
#
_entry.id   AF-A0AAW2GWB5-F1
#
_cell.length_a   1.000
_cell.length_b   1.000
_cell.length_c   1.000
_cell.angle_alpha   90.00
_cell.angle_beta   90.00
_cell.angle_gamma   90.00
#
_symmetry.space_group_name_H-M   'P 1'
#
loop_
_entity.id
_entity.type
_entity.pdbx_description
1 polymer ?
#
loop_
_entity_poly.entity_id
_entity_poly.type
_entity_poly.pdbx_seq_one_letter_code
_entity_poly.pdbx_strand_id
1 'polypeptide(L)'
;MIERNEQLSELKDLFDYLQEHRSLRGYDGSKTSRYEAVNLLFQEVTSAYRDSEIDWMLVYNAGSTIDDTVLPEHVTEPNDLDRLINGTFRLFLAALPTPPTIVTIARSTEDDYTPIENVDQIQVDVLDQLRERLGSEIDIKLIYQDEEQQ
;
A
#
# COMPACT_ATOMS: atom_id res chain seq x y z
N MET A 1 17.81 -12.00 -6.83
CA MET A 1 16.52 -12.10 -7.55
C MET A 1 16.13 -13.54 -7.85
N ILE A 2 17.02 -14.38 -8.40
CA ILE A 2 16.74 -15.80 -8.70
C ILE A 2 16.29 -16.56 -7.43
N GLU A 3 17.06 -16.48 -6.35
CA GLU A 3 16.76 -17.19 -5.09
C GLU A 3 15.40 -16.80 -4.48
N ARG A 4 15.03 -15.51 -4.52
CA ARG A 4 13.70 -15.06 -4.06
C ARG A 4 12.57 -15.56 -4.96
N ASN A 5 12.77 -15.60 -6.27
CA ASN A 5 11.75 -16.11 -7.18
C ASN A 5 11.55 -17.62 -6.99
N GLU A 6 12.62 -18.39 -6.78
CA GLU A 6 12.55 -19.82 -6.47
C GLU A 6 11.84 -20.06 -5.14
N GLN A 7 12.17 -19.25 -4.12
CA GLN A 7 11.50 -19.29 -2.82
C GLN A 7 9.99 -19.05 -2.95
N LEU A 8 9.59 -17.97 -3.64
CA LEU A 8 8.19 -17.62 -3.85
C LEU A 8 7.45 -18.67 -4.68
N SER A 9 8.09 -19.24 -5.71
CA SER A 9 7.51 -20.31 -6.52
C SER A 9 7.21 -21.54 -5.67
N GLU A 10 8.16 -22.03 -4.89
CA GLU A 10 7.95 -23.21 -4.04
C GLU A 10 6.86 -22.97 -3.00
N LEU A 11 6.85 -21.81 -2.34
CA LEU A 11 5.79 -21.49 -1.39
C LEU A 11 4.43 -21.47 -2.08
N LYS A 12 4.32 -20.81 -3.23
CA LYS A 12 3.07 -20.76 -3.98
C LYS A 12 2.57 -22.16 -4.33
N ASP A 13 3.42 -23.03 -4.84
CA ASP A 13 3.06 -24.40 -5.21
C ASP A 13 2.55 -25.20 -4.00
N LEU A 14 3.15 -25.01 -2.82
CA LEU A 14 2.72 -25.67 -1.59
C LEU A 14 1.34 -25.21 -1.12
N PHE A 15 1.09 -23.90 -1.15
CA PHE A 15 -0.20 -23.33 -0.72
C PHE A 15 -1.32 -23.58 -1.74
N ASP A 16 -1.03 -23.58 -3.04
CA ASP A 16 -1.96 -24.02 -4.07
C ASP A 16 -2.37 -25.49 -3.82
N TYR A 17 -1.40 -26.37 -3.55
CA TYR A 17 -1.68 -27.77 -3.24
C TYR A 17 -2.52 -27.93 -1.96
N LEU A 18 -2.24 -27.16 -0.91
CA LEU A 18 -3.05 -27.15 0.31
C LEU A 18 -4.49 -26.69 0.04
N GLN A 19 -4.66 -25.67 -0.80
CA GLN A 19 -5.98 -25.16 -1.17
C GLN A 19 -6.83 -26.21 -1.89
N GLU A 20 -6.21 -26.97 -2.80
CA GLU A 20 -6.88 -28.01 -3.58
C GLU A 20 -7.11 -29.30 -2.78
N HIS A 21 -6.08 -29.80 -2.10
CA HIS A 21 -6.09 -31.14 -1.50
C HIS A 21 -6.35 -31.16 0.00
N ARG A 22 -6.37 -29.99 0.66
CA ARG A 22 -6.56 -29.85 2.12
C ARG A 22 -5.57 -30.67 2.95
N SER A 23 -4.41 -30.98 2.36
CA SER A 23 -3.35 -31.79 2.94
C SER A 23 -2.07 -31.60 2.14
N LEU A 24 -0.91 -31.78 2.77
CA LEU A 24 0.38 -31.90 2.08
C LEU A 24 0.73 -33.36 1.72
N ARG A 25 -0.10 -34.33 2.12
CA ARG A 25 0.14 -35.74 1.84
C ARG A 25 0.07 -36.01 0.34
N GLY A 26 1.15 -36.52 -0.22
CA GLY A 26 1.22 -36.84 -1.64
C GLY A 26 1.73 -35.70 -2.52
N TYR A 27 2.13 -34.56 -1.93
CA TYR A 27 2.83 -33.52 -2.67
C TYR A 27 4.15 -34.06 -3.24
N ASP A 28 4.38 -33.89 -4.54
CA ASP A 28 5.51 -34.41 -5.30
C ASP A 28 6.47 -33.32 -5.80
N GLY A 29 6.18 -32.05 -5.51
CA GLY A 29 7.05 -30.92 -5.80
C GLY A 29 8.25 -30.80 -4.86
N SER A 30 8.88 -29.62 -4.87
CA SER A 30 10.10 -29.35 -4.10
C SER A 30 9.84 -29.42 -2.59
N LYS A 31 10.72 -30.12 -1.86
CA LYS A 31 10.62 -30.29 -0.40
C LYS A 31 11.87 -29.77 0.29
N THR A 32 12.06 -28.45 0.25
CA THR A 32 13.14 -27.80 1.01
C THR A 32 12.69 -27.57 2.46
N SER A 33 13.48 -26.82 3.23
CA SER A 33 13.08 -26.37 4.58
C SER A 33 11.73 -25.61 4.60
N ARG A 34 11.31 -25.04 3.47
CA ARG A 34 10.00 -24.38 3.33
C ARG A 34 8.83 -25.35 3.46
N TYR A 35 8.96 -26.56 2.91
CA TYR A 35 7.93 -27.60 3.07
C TYR A 35 7.69 -27.91 4.54
N GLU A 36 8.76 -28.08 5.33
CA GLU A 36 8.65 -28.34 6.76
C GLU A 36 8.01 -27.18 7.52
N ALA A 37 8.37 -25.93 7.17
CA ALA A 37 7.75 -24.74 7.75
C ALA A 37 6.24 -24.64 7.42
N VAL A 38 5.85 -24.89 6.18
CA VAL A 38 4.43 -24.91 5.77
C VAL A 38 3.68 -26.07 6.42
N ASN A 39 4.32 -27.23 6.62
CA ASN A 39 3.71 -28.34 7.33
C ASN A 39 3.47 -28.04 8.82
N LEU A 40 4.39 -27.32 9.49
CA LEU A 40 4.15 -26.82 10.85
C LEU A 40 2.99 -25.82 10.88
N LEU A 41 2.98 -24.85 9.97
CA LEU A 41 1.89 -23.88 9.84
C LEU A 41 0.54 -24.57 9.58
N PHE A 42 0.53 -25.60 8.72
CA PHE A 42 -0.65 -26.41 8.46
C PHE A 42 -1.20 -27.03 9.74
N GLN A 43 -0.34 -27.63 10.57
CA GLN A 43 -0.75 -28.22 11.85
C GLN A 43 -1.29 -27.18 12.83
N GLU A 44 -0.64 -26.02 12.93
CA GLU A 44 -1.09 -24.94 13.82
C GLU A 44 -2.46 -24.39 13.42
N VAL A 45 -2.63 -24.02 12.14
CA VAL A 45 -3.88 -23.43 11.64
C VAL A 45 -5.03 -24.43 11.74
N THR A 46 -4.81 -25.70 11.36
CA THR A 46 -5.85 -26.74 11.46
C THR A 46 -6.18 -27.15 12.89
N SER A 47 -5.29 -26.87 13.86
CA SER A 47 -5.61 -27.06 15.28
C SER A 47 -6.53 -25.97 15.84
N ALA A 48 -6.53 -24.78 15.23
CA ALA A 48 -7.27 -23.61 15.69
C ALA A 48 -8.58 -23.36 14.91
N TYR A 49 -8.63 -23.72 13.63
CA TYR A 49 -9.76 -23.45 12.72
C TYR A 49 -10.27 -24.75 12.08
N ARG A 50 -11.56 -24.78 11.73
CA ARG A 50 -12.11 -25.90 10.95
C ARG A 50 -11.62 -25.79 9.50
N ASP A 51 -11.37 -26.92 8.85
CA ASP A 51 -10.87 -26.95 7.46
C ASP A 51 -11.71 -26.12 6.48
N SER A 52 -13.03 -26.09 6.65
CA SER A 52 -13.95 -25.30 5.84
C SER A 52 -13.80 -23.78 5.99
N GLU A 53 -13.16 -23.30 7.05
CA GLU A 53 -12.95 -21.88 7.36
C GLU A 53 -11.59 -21.40 6.86
N ILE A 54 -10.70 -22.32 6.48
CA ILE A 54 -9.34 -21.99 6.09
C ILE A 54 -9.30 -21.74 4.58
N ASP A 55 -8.86 -20.54 4.20
CA ASP A 55 -8.43 -20.24 2.85
C ASP A 55 -6.90 -20.20 2.84
N TRP A 56 -6.27 -21.25 2.29
CA TRP A 56 -4.82 -21.39 2.27
C TRP A 56 -4.15 -20.35 1.37
N MET A 57 -4.86 -19.84 0.36
CA MET A 57 -4.36 -18.74 -0.46
C MET A 57 -4.42 -17.42 0.28
N LEU A 58 -5.41 -17.21 1.15
CA LEU A 58 -5.42 -16.06 2.05
C LEU A 58 -4.23 -16.10 3.02
N VAL A 59 -3.92 -17.27 3.59
CA VAL A 59 -2.75 -17.45 4.46
C VAL A 59 -1.44 -17.14 3.71
N TYR A 60 -1.28 -17.64 2.48
CA TYR A 60 -0.12 -17.34 1.63
C TYR A 60 0.02 -15.84 1.32
N ASN A 61 -1.09 -15.20 0.94
CA ASN A 61 -1.10 -13.78 0.60
C ASN A 61 -0.76 -12.92 1.81
N ALA A 62 -1.33 -13.23 2.99
CA ALA A 62 -1.00 -12.54 4.23
C ALA A 62 0.49 -12.68 4.58
N GLY A 63 1.07 -13.87 4.43
CA GLY A 63 2.50 -14.08 4.63
C GLY A 63 3.39 -13.32 3.63
N SER A 64 2.87 -12.96 2.46
CA SER A 64 3.58 -12.18 1.45
C SER A 64 3.57 -10.67 1.71
N THR A 65 2.74 -10.20 2.64
CA THR A 65 2.58 -8.79 3.00
C THR A 65 3.07 -8.47 4.42
N ILE A 66 3.57 -9.45 5.16
CA ILE A 66 4.17 -9.23 6.48
C ILE A 66 5.61 -8.79 6.26
N ASP A 67 5.84 -7.49 6.40
CA ASP A 67 7.19 -6.96 6.55
C ASP A 67 7.70 -7.30 7.97
N ASP A 68 8.85 -7.95 8.04
CA ASP A 68 9.58 -8.28 9.26
C ASP A 68 10.30 -7.07 9.88
N THR A 69 10.18 -5.91 9.23
CA THR A 69 10.63 -4.61 9.73
C THR A 69 9.46 -3.65 9.78
N VAL A 70 9.30 -2.94 10.90
CA VAL A 70 8.39 -1.79 10.97
C VAL A 70 8.79 -0.80 9.88
N LEU A 71 7.83 -0.30 9.10
CA LEU A 71 8.08 0.77 8.15
C LEU A 71 8.79 1.92 8.88
N PRO A 72 9.86 2.50 8.32
CA PRO A 72 10.54 3.61 8.97
C PRO A 72 9.55 4.77 9.14
N GLU A 73 9.32 5.18 10.39
CA GLU A 73 8.56 6.38 10.69
C GLU A 73 9.38 7.58 10.21
N HIS A 74 8.89 8.27 9.19
CA HIS A 74 9.53 9.45 8.63
C HIS A 74 8.52 10.59 8.52
N VAL A 75 8.67 11.56 9.40
CA VAL A 75 7.98 12.84 9.28
C VAL A 75 8.85 13.76 8.42
N THR A 76 8.29 14.27 7.32
CA THR A 76 9.01 15.22 6.46
C THR A 76 9.16 16.57 7.15
N GLU A 77 10.39 17.07 7.19
CA GLU A 77 10.69 18.38 7.79
C GLU A 77 10.01 19.52 7.00
N PRO A 78 9.62 20.63 7.66
CA PRO A 78 8.93 21.74 7.00
C PRO A 78 9.68 22.32 5.78
N ASN A 79 11.01 22.42 5.86
CA ASN A 79 11.82 22.91 4.75
C ASN A 79 11.83 21.95 3.55
N ASP A 80 11.72 20.65 3.80
CA ASP A 80 11.63 19.65 2.74
C ASP A 80 10.23 19.64 2.10
N LEU A 81 9.17 19.87 2.89
CA LEU A 81 7.82 20.09 2.37
C LEU A 81 7.77 21.33 1.47
N ASP A 82 8.33 22.46 1.92
CA ASP A 82 8.43 23.69 1.12
C ASP A 82 9.19 23.43 -0.19
N ARG A 83 10.34 22.77 -0.12
CA ARG A 83 11.13 22.40 -1.30
C ARG A 83 10.35 21.49 -2.25
N LEU A 84 9.57 20.55 -1.72
CA LEU A 84 8.75 19.64 -2.51
C LEU A 84 7.61 20.38 -3.22
N ILE A 85 6.86 21.23 -2.51
CA ILE A 85 5.66 21.89 -3.04
C ILE A 85 6.06 23.13 -3.86
N ASN A 86 6.75 24.08 -3.25
CA ASN A 86 7.11 25.36 -3.88
C ASN A 86 8.30 25.25 -4.85
N GLY A 87 9.09 24.18 -4.73
CA GLY A 87 10.16 23.84 -5.68
C GLY A 87 9.71 22.84 -6.73
N THR A 88 9.64 21.56 -6.35
CA THR A 88 9.47 20.45 -7.31
C THR A 88 8.09 20.45 -7.97
N PHE A 89 7.01 20.53 -7.20
CA PHE A 89 5.64 20.50 -7.73
C PHE A 89 5.35 21.72 -8.62
N ARG A 90 5.78 22.92 -8.19
CA ARG A 90 5.74 24.13 -9.02
C ARG A 90 6.42 23.95 -10.38
N LEU A 91 7.64 23.40 -10.39
CA LEU A 91 8.38 23.14 -11.64
C LEU A 91 7.69 22.07 -12.50
N PHE A 92 7.13 21.04 -11.88
CA PHE A 92 6.35 20.02 -12.57
C PHE A 92 5.13 20.64 -13.27
N LEU A 93 4.36 21.48 -12.58
CA LEU A 93 3.23 22.21 -13.16
C LEU A 93 3.66 23.14 -14.32
N ALA A 94 4.86 23.74 -14.24
CA ALA A 94 5.43 24.53 -15.32
C ALA A 94 5.80 23.70 -16.54
N ALA A 95 6.21 22.44 -16.35
CA ALA A 95 6.63 21.52 -17.40
C ALA A 95 5.47 20.82 -18.13
N LEU A 96 4.24 20.93 -17.63
CA LEU A 96 3.08 20.35 -18.32
C LEU A 96 2.89 21.01 -19.70
N PRO A 97 2.71 20.23 -20.78
CA PRO A 97 2.60 20.75 -22.13
C PRO A 97 1.33 21.59 -22.33
N THR A 98 0.29 21.31 -21.55
CA THR A 98 -0.98 22.02 -21.53
C THR A 98 -1.53 22.07 -20.10
N PRO A 99 -2.34 23.09 -19.75
CA PRO A 99 -3.04 23.10 -18.48
C PRO A 99 -3.95 21.86 -18.33
N PRO A 100 -3.94 21.17 -17.18
CA PRO A 100 -4.88 20.09 -16.91
C PRO A 100 -6.32 20.64 -16.86
N THR A 101 -7.28 19.85 -17.34
CA THR A 101 -8.71 20.19 -17.26
C THR A 101 -9.28 19.94 -15.86
N ILE A 102 -8.79 18.89 -15.18
CA ILE A 102 -9.23 18.48 -13.84
C ILE A 102 -7.99 18.04 -13.07
N VAL A 103 -7.92 18.43 -11.79
CA VAL A 103 -6.93 17.94 -10.82
C VAL A 103 -7.72 17.33 -9.66
N THR A 104 -7.37 16.11 -9.28
CA THR A 104 -7.94 15.44 -8.10
C THR A 104 -6.83 15.21 -7.10
N ILE A 105 -7.12 15.47 -5.82
CA ILE A 105 -6.16 15.37 -4.73
C ILE A 105 -6.86 14.61 -3.61
N ALA A 106 -6.25 13.54 -3.12
CA ALA A 106 -6.72 12.85 -1.93
C ALA A 106 -6.19 13.58 -0.68
N ARG A 107 -7.08 13.92 0.26
CA ARG A 107 -6.71 14.46 1.57
C ARG A 107 -6.47 13.28 2.52
N SER A 108 -5.21 12.97 2.78
CA SER A 108 -4.74 11.84 3.61
C SER A 108 -4.86 12.18 5.10
N THR A 109 -6.08 12.37 5.60
CA THR A 109 -6.35 12.73 7.00
C THR A 109 -6.60 11.56 7.94
N GLU A 110 -7.10 10.44 7.40
CA GLU A 110 -7.59 9.31 8.21
C GLU A 110 -6.79 8.01 7.99
N ASP A 111 -5.73 8.06 7.19
CA ASP A 111 -4.94 6.90 6.80
C ASP A 111 -3.63 6.75 7.60
N ASP A 112 -3.46 7.56 8.65
CA ASP A 112 -2.28 7.62 9.54
C ASP A 112 -0.94 7.90 8.82
N TYR A 113 -0.95 8.27 7.53
CA TYR A 113 0.28 8.55 6.77
C TYR A 113 0.70 10.02 6.84
N THR A 114 -0.25 10.97 6.88
CA THR A 114 0.06 12.40 6.93
C THR A 114 -0.16 12.93 8.36
N PRO A 115 0.84 13.56 9.00
CA PRO A 115 0.66 14.23 10.28
C PRO A 115 -0.46 15.28 10.21
N ILE A 116 -1.43 15.19 11.13
CA ILE A 116 -2.65 16.00 11.08
C ILE A 116 -2.36 17.50 11.11
N GLU A 117 -1.32 17.91 11.81
CA GLU A 117 -0.84 19.29 11.90
C GLU A 117 -0.33 19.84 10.56
N ASN A 118 0.06 18.98 9.61
CA ASN A 118 0.62 19.39 8.32
C ASN A 118 -0.42 19.40 7.21
N VAL A 119 -1.53 18.69 7.35
CA VAL A 119 -2.55 18.49 6.29
C VAL A 119 -3.03 19.83 5.72
N ASP A 120 -3.45 20.73 6.59
CA ASP A 120 -4.08 21.98 6.15
C ASP A 120 -3.05 22.90 5.45
N GLN A 121 -1.82 22.95 5.97
CA GLN A 121 -0.75 23.73 5.35
C GLN A 121 -0.36 23.17 3.98
N ILE A 122 -0.20 21.85 3.86
CA ILE A 122 0.08 21.18 2.58
C ILE A 122 -1.03 21.50 1.57
N GLN A 123 -2.30 21.43 1.98
CA GLN A 123 -3.42 21.74 1.10
C GLN A 123 -3.37 23.19 0.62
N VAL A 124 -3.11 24.15 1.51
CA VAL A 124 -2.99 25.57 1.15
C VAL A 124 -1.86 25.77 0.14
N ASP A 125 -0.67 25.24 0.41
CA ASP A 125 0.49 25.43 -0.46
C ASP A 125 0.28 24.80 -1.84
N VAL A 126 -0.30 23.61 -1.92
CA VAL A 126 -0.63 22.95 -3.19
C VAL A 126 -1.65 23.75 -4.00
N LEU A 127 -2.70 24.26 -3.34
CA LEU A 127 -3.72 25.09 -4.00
C LEU A 127 -3.12 26.41 -4.51
N ASP A 128 -2.19 27.00 -3.78
CA ASP A 128 -1.53 28.23 -4.19
C ASP A 128 -0.62 28.01 -5.40
N GLN A 129 0.11 26.89 -5.46
CA GLN A 129 0.88 26.52 -6.66
C GLN A 129 -0.01 26.26 -7.89
N LEU A 130 -1.18 25.64 -7.68
CA LEU A 130 -2.16 25.45 -8.74
C LEU A 130 -2.73 26.78 -9.24
N ARG A 131 -3.07 27.71 -8.34
CA ARG A 131 -3.55 29.06 -8.69
C ARG A 131 -2.50 29.88 -9.42
N GLU A 132 -1.24 29.82 -8.99
CA GLU A 132 -0.13 30.50 -9.66
C GLU A 132 0.01 30.02 -11.11
N ARG A 133 -0.12 28.70 -11.34
CA ARG A 133 0.08 28.14 -12.69
C ARG A 133 -1.14 28.23 -13.60
N LEU A 134 -2.33 27.92 -13.09
CA LEU A 134 -3.55 27.74 -13.89
C LEU A 134 -4.44 28.99 -13.88
N GLY A 135 -4.15 29.95 -13.00
CA GLY A 135 -4.92 31.18 -12.82
C GLY A 135 -5.80 31.15 -11.57
N SER A 136 -6.36 32.31 -11.21
CA SER A 136 -7.19 32.47 -10.01
C SER A 136 -8.63 31.97 -10.14
N GLU A 137 -9.08 31.64 -11.35
CA GLU A 137 -10.47 31.25 -11.67
C GLU A 137 -10.73 29.73 -11.55
N ILE A 138 -9.87 29.00 -10.84
CA ILE A 138 -10.05 27.55 -10.64
C ILE A 138 -11.27 27.31 -9.74
N ASP A 139 -12.22 26.50 -10.21
CA ASP A 139 -13.30 25.97 -9.36
C ASP A 139 -12.74 24.90 -8.43
N ILE A 140 -12.81 25.15 -7.12
CA ILE A 140 -12.29 24.25 -6.09
C ILE A 140 -13.49 23.61 -5.37
N LYS A 141 -13.49 22.28 -5.31
CA LYS A 141 -14.48 21.49 -4.56
C LYS A 141 -13.77 20.71 -3.45
N LEU A 142 -14.13 21.00 -2.20
CA LEU A 142 -13.60 20.33 -1.02
C LEU A 142 -14.60 19.27 -0.54
N ILE A 143 -14.65 18.13 -1.25
CA ILE A 143 -15.69 17.10 -1.07
C ILE A 143 -15.78 16.61 0.38
N TYR A 144 -14.65 16.52 1.08
CA TYR A 144 -14.59 16.08 2.48
C TYR A 144 -15.39 16.98 3.44
N GLN A 145 -15.62 18.25 3.10
CA GLN A 145 -16.43 19.15 3.93
C GLN A 145 -17.94 18.89 3.80
N ASP A 146 -18.36 18.27 2.70
CA ASP A 146 -19.76 17.88 2.48
C ASP A 146 -20.10 16.58 3.23
N GLU A 147 -19.09 15.75 3.52
CA GLU A 147 -19.22 14.49 4.26
C GLU A 147 -19.29 14.72 5.79
N GLU A 148 -18.60 15.73 6.33
CA GLU A 148 -18.66 16.10 7.76
C GLU A 148 -20.01 16.69 8.22
N GLN A 149 -20.92 17.02 7.29
CA GLN A 149 -22.24 17.60 7.59
C GLN A 149 -23.38 16.56 7.65
N GLN A 150 -23.08 15.27 7.55
CA GLN A 150 -24.04 14.16 7.66
C GLN A 150 -23.86 13.39 8.97
#